data_AF-A0A1A6GEU5-F1
#
_entry.id   AF-A0A1A6GEU5-F1
#
_cell.length_a   1.000
_cell.length_b   1.000
_cell.length_c   1.000
_cell.angle_alpha   90.00
_cell.angle_beta   90.00
_cell.angle_gamma   90.00
#
_symmetry.space_group_name_H-M   'P 1'
#
loop_
_entity.id
_entity.type
_entity.pdbx_description
1 polymer ?
#
loop_
_entity_poly.entity_id
_entity_poly.type
_entity_poly.pdbx_seq_one_letter_code
_entity_poly.pdbx_strand_id
1 'polypeptide(L)'
;MTNDEKNTITNLSKCDFTQMSQYFKAQSEARKQMSKEEKLKIKEENEKLLKEYGFCVMDNHRERIANFKIEPPGLFRGRGNHPKMGMLKRRIMPEDIIINCSKDAKVPSPPPGHKWKEVRHDNKVTWLVSWTENIQGSIKYIMLNPSSRIKGEKDWQKYETARRLKKCVDKIRNQYREDWKSKEMKVRQRAVALYFIDKVGAADENVPAKILSYNRANRAVAILCNHQRAPPKTFEKSMMNLQSKIDAKKDQLADARRDLKSAKADAKVMKDAKTKKVVESKKKAVQRLEEQLMKLEVQATDREENKQIALGTSKLNYLDPRITVAWCKKWGVPIEKIYNKTQREKFAWAIDMTDEDYEF
;
A
#
# COMPACT_ATOMS: atom_id res chain seq x y z
N MET A 1 -9.19 4.49 38.35
CA MET A 1 -9.73 3.79 39.52
C MET A 1 -9.86 4.79 40.65
N THR A 2 -11.02 4.85 41.29
CA THR A 2 -11.24 5.57 42.56
C THR A 2 -10.44 4.90 43.69
N ASN A 3 -10.43 5.49 44.88
CA ASN A 3 -9.72 4.90 46.01
C ASN A 3 -10.32 3.56 46.43
N ASP A 4 -11.66 3.44 46.44
CA ASP A 4 -12.35 2.19 46.78
C ASP A 4 -12.03 1.07 45.78
N GLU A 5 -12.04 1.38 44.47
CA GLU A 5 -11.68 0.43 43.43
C GLU A 5 -10.22 -0.05 43.57
N LYS A 6 -9.30 0.82 43.97
CA LYS A 6 -7.89 0.44 44.21
C LYS A 6 -7.74 -0.51 45.40
N ASN A 7 -8.55 -0.31 46.45
CA ASN A 7 -8.53 -1.17 47.63
C ASN A 7 -9.04 -2.58 47.31
N THR A 8 -10.03 -2.70 46.41
CA THR A 8 -10.56 -4.01 45.99
C THR A 8 -9.73 -4.68 44.89
N ILE A 9 -9.34 -3.94 43.85
CA ILE A 9 -8.72 -4.50 42.63
C ILE A 9 -7.20 -4.49 42.78
N THR A 10 -6.68 -5.48 43.49
CA THR A 10 -5.24 -5.61 43.80
C THR A 10 -4.48 -6.47 42.80
N ASN A 11 -5.13 -7.41 42.10
CA ASN A 11 -4.49 -8.31 41.16
C ASN A 11 -5.35 -8.57 39.92
N LEU A 12 -4.80 -8.29 38.74
CA LEU A 12 -5.46 -8.47 37.45
C LEU A 12 -5.86 -9.91 37.17
N SER A 13 -5.11 -10.91 37.68
CA SER A 13 -5.43 -12.33 37.45
C SER A 13 -6.73 -12.76 38.11
N LYS A 14 -7.24 -11.99 39.08
CA LYS A 14 -8.53 -12.21 39.74
C LYS A 14 -9.68 -11.50 39.02
N CYS A 15 -9.41 -10.67 38.03
CA CYS A 15 -10.43 -9.97 37.25
C CYS A 15 -10.93 -10.85 36.10
N ASP A 16 -12.25 -10.97 35.97
CA ASP A 16 -12.88 -11.67 34.85
C ASP A 16 -13.42 -10.68 33.81
N PHE A 17 -12.87 -10.73 32.60
CA PHE A 17 -13.29 -9.91 31.46
C PHE A 17 -14.07 -10.70 30.40
N THR A 18 -14.49 -11.95 30.69
CA THR A 18 -15.16 -12.83 29.73
C THR A 18 -16.45 -12.23 29.19
N GLN A 19 -17.31 -11.69 30.06
CA GLN A 19 -18.58 -11.07 29.66
C GLN A 19 -18.35 -9.84 28.77
N MET A 20 -17.40 -8.97 29.12
CA MET A 20 -17.03 -7.81 28.30
C MET A 20 -16.52 -8.23 26.91
N SER A 21 -15.68 -9.28 26.87
CA SER A 21 -15.16 -9.85 25.62
C SER A 21 -16.29 -10.39 24.73
N GLN A 22 -17.24 -11.13 25.31
CA GLN A 22 -18.39 -11.67 24.59
C GLN A 22 -19.29 -10.55 24.05
N TYR A 23 -19.56 -9.51 24.85
CA TYR A 23 -20.33 -8.35 24.42
C TYR A 23 -19.71 -7.67 23.19
N PHE A 24 -18.41 -7.36 23.20
CA PHE A 24 -17.78 -6.70 22.06
C PHE A 24 -17.69 -7.58 20.81
N LYS A 25 -17.61 -8.91 20.96
CA LYS A 25 -17.75 -9.86 19.84
C LYS A 25 -19.16 -9.80 19.25
N ALA A 26 -20.19 -9.87 20.09
CA ALA A 26 -21.59 -9.78 19.66
C ALA A 26 -21.88 -8.45 18.94
N GLN A 27 -21.41 -7.32 19.49
CA GLN A 27 -21.50 -6.00 18.86
C GLN A 27 -20.80 -5.95 17.49
N SER A 28 -19.68 -6.66 17.33
CA SER A 28 -19.00 -6.74 16.05
C SER A 28 -19.79 -7.56 15.01
N GLU A 29 -20.49 -8.61 15.41
CA GLU A 29 -21.37 -9.38 14.52
C GLU A 29 -22.63 -8.60 14.16
N ALA A 30 -23.25 -7.94 15.14
CA ALA A 30 -24.39 -7.05 14.92
C ALA A 30 -24.06 -5.94 13.90
N ARG A 31 -22.87 -5.32 14.01
CA ARG A 31 -22.40 -4.32 13.03
C ARG A 31 -22.27 -4.88 11.61
N LYS A 32 -21.90 -6.15 11.43
CA LYS A 32 -21.85 -6.77 10.09
C LYS A 32 -23.26 -6.97 9.53
N GLN A 33 -24.19 -7.33 10.40
CA GLN A 33 -25.60 -7.57 10.08
C GLN A 33 -26.44 -6.30 9.94
N MET A 34 -25.87 -5.11 10.19
CA MET A 34 -26.55 -3.81 9.95
C MET A 34 -27.20 -3.76 8.56
N SER A 35 -28.38 -3.16 8.52
CA SER A 35 -29.16 -2.93 7.31
C SER A 35 -28.39 -2.06 6.32
N LYS A 36 -28.81 -2.09 5.05
CA LYS A 36 -28.24 -1.21 4.01
C LYS A 36 -28.47 0.26 4.34
N GLU A 37 -29.62 0.58 4.94
CA GLU A 37 -30.01 1.94 5.32
C GLU A 37 -29.11 2.50 6.43
N GLU A 38 -28.89 1.75 7.51
CA GLU A 38 -27.99 2.17 8.59
C GLU A 38 -26.55 2.36 8.11
N LYS A 39 -26.07 1.44 7.26
CA LYS A 39 -24.74 1.55 6.65
C LYS A 39 -24.63 2.79 5.77
N LEU A 40 -25.68 3.14 5.03
CA LEU A 40 -25.72 4.35 4.20
C LEU A 40 -25.69 5.61 5.08
N LYS A 41 -26.51 5.68 6.13
CA LYS A 41 -26.53 6.79 7.08
C LYS A 41 -25.15 7.05 7.71
N ILE A 42 -24.49 6.01 8.21
CA ILE A 42 -23.13 6.11 8.77
C ILE A 42 -22.13 6.60 7.71
N LYS A 43 -22.27 6.15 6.46
CA LYS A 43 -21.40 6.59 5.37
C LYS A 43 -21.59 8.09 5.08
N GLU A 44 -22.83 8.56 4.99
CA GLU A 44 -23.16 9.97 4.75
C GLU A 44 -22.67 10.88 5.88
N GLU A 45 -22.84 10.46 7.14
CA GLU A 45 -22.30 11.19 8.30
C GLU A 45 -20.77 11.31 8.23
N ASN A 46 -20.08 10.23 7.85
CA ASN A 46 -18.62 10.25 7.67
C ASN A 46 -18.20 11.14 6.49
N GLU A 47 -18.98 11.20 5.41
CA GLU A 47 -18.72 12.08 4.27
C GLU A 47 -18.93 13.56 4.62
N LYS A 48 -19.96 13.89 5.41
CA LYS A 48 -20.17 15.25 5.95
C LYS A 48 -18.99 15.68 6.81
N LEU A 49 -18.57 14.82 7.73
CA LEU A 49 -17.42 15.09 8.59
C LEU A 49 -16.11 15.27 7.78
N LEU A 50 -15.92 14.49 6.71
CA LEU A 50 -14.79 14.66 5.80
C LEU A 50 -14.85 15.98 5.02
N LYS A 51 -16.04 16.40 4.57
CA LYS A 51 -16.20 17.67 3.85
C LYS A 51 -15.86 18.87 4.74
N GLU A 52 -16.25 18.81 6.01
CA GLU A 52 -16.05 19.86 6.99
C GLU A 52 -14.62 19.92 7.53
N TYR A 53 -14.07 18.78 8.00
CA TYR A 53 -12.77 18.75 8.71
C TYR A 53 -11.63 18.09 7.93
N GLY A 54 -11.92 17.50 6.77
CA GLY A 54 -10.95 16.74 5.99
C GLY A 54 -10.06 17.57 5.08
N PHE A 55 -10.23 18.88 5.05
CA PHE A 55 -9.52 19.80 4.15
C PHE A 55 -9.09 21.06 4.90
N CYS A 56 -8.00 21.66 4.43
CA CYS A 56 -7.58 23.01 4.82
C CYS A 56 -7.30 23.85 3.59
N VAL A 57 -7.09 25.15 3.80
CA VAL A 57 -6.57 26.06 2.77
C VAL A 57 -5.10 26.32 3.06
N MET A 58 -4.24 26.12 2.08
CA MET A 58 -2.81 26.44 2.13
C MET A 58 -2.43 27.13 0.83
N ASP A 59 -1.89 28.35 0.93
CA ASP A 59 -1.47 29.18 -0.21
C ASP A 59 -2.53 29.28 -1.33
N ASN A 60 -3.78 29.61 -0.96
CA ASN A 60 -4.94 29.72 -1.86
C ASN A 60 -5.45 28.39 -2.48
N HIS A 61 -4.87 27.26 -2.11
CA HIS A 61 -5.33 25.94 -2.57
C HIS A 61 -6.03 25.17 -1.46
N ARG A 62 -7.16 24.54 -1.80
CA ARG A 62 -7.87 23.62 -0.91
C ARG A 62 -7.22 22.25 -0.95
N GLU A 63 -6.55 21.88 0.14
CA GLU A 63 -5.74 20.68 0.25
C GLU A 63 -6.33 19.68 1.24
N ARG A 64 -6.20 18.38 0.94
CA ARG A 64 -6.73 17.33 1.82
C ARG A 64 -5.81 17.11 3.00
N ILE A 65 -6.38 16.91 4.19
CA ILE A 65 -5.65 16.54 5.41
C ILE A 65 -5.51 15.02 5.48
N ALA A 66 -4.34 14.50 5.90
CA ALA A 66 -4.10 13.06 5.95
C ALA A 66 -4.98 12.36 7.00
N ASN A 67 -4.75 12.67 8.28
CA ASN A 67 -5.35 11.98 9.43
C ASN A 67 -6.01 13.02 10.36
N PHE A 68 -7.10 13.66 9.91
CA PHE A 68 -7.77 14.71 10.72
C PHE A 68 -8.48 14.16 11.97
N LYS A 69 -8.75 12.84 12.02
CA LYS A 69 -9.28 12.16 13.22
C LYS A 69 -8.11 11.73 14.10
N ILE A 70 -8.04 12.25 15.32
CA ILE A 70 -7.06 11.83 16.33
C ILE A 70 -7.32 10.37 16.72
N GLU A 71 -6.26 9.58 16.90
CA GLU A 71 -6.36 8.19 17.34
C GLU A 71 -7.13 8.08 18.67
N PRO A 72 -8.11 7.18 18.80
CA PRO A 72 -8.80 6.95 20.06
C PRO A 72 -7.87 6.38 21.13
N PRO A 73 -8.21 6.52 22.43
CA PRO A 73 -7.46 5.91 23.52
C PRO A 73 -7.47 4.37 23.41
N GLY A 74 -6.47 3.73 23.99
CA GLY A 74 -6.37 2.27 24.00
C GLY A 74 -5.06 1.76 24.56
N LEU A 75 -4.84 0.46 24.51
CA LEU A 75 -3.59 -0.13 25.00
C LEU A 75 -2.49 -0.04 23.93
N PHE A 76 -1.30 0.41 24.33
CA PHE A 76 -0.15 0.48 23.45
C PHE A 76 0.36 -0.91 23.12
N ARG A 77 0.42 -1.21 21.82
CA ARG A 77 0.94 -2.46 21.28
C ARG A 77 2.15 -2.16 20.40
N GLY A 78 3.29 -1.91 21.05
CA GLY A 78 4.57 -1.74 20.37
C GLY A 78 4.95 -2.99 19.57
N ARG A 79 5.78 -2.83 18.53
CA ARG A 79 6.25 -3.96 17.71
C ARG A 79 7.31 -4.76 18.46
N GLY A 80 7.36 -6.07 18.23
CA GLY A 80 8.32 -6.96 18.89
C GLY A 80 8.12 -7.02 20.41
N ASN A 81 9.19 -7.27 21.15
CA ASN A 81 9.20 -7.33 22.61
C ASN A 81 9.34 -5.93 23.23
N HIS A 82 8.46 -5.01 22.84
CA HIS A 82 8.53 -3.63 23.30
C HIS A 82 8.21 -3.53 24.81
N PRO A 83 9.08 -2.92 25.65
CA PRO A 83 8.94 -2.94 27.11
C PRO A 83 7.68 -2.21 27.62
N LYS A 84 7.20 -1.21 26.87
CA LYS A 84 5.99 -0.43 27.20
C LYS A 84 4.68 -1.05 26.70
N MET A 85 4.67 -2.26 26.15
CA MET A 85 3.42 -2.87 25.68
C MET A 85 2.43 -3.05 26.83
N GLY A 86 1.14 -2.77 26.58
CA GLY A 86 0.11 -2.79 27.60
C GLY A 86 -0.10 -1.46 28.33
N MET A 87 0.80 -0.49 28.21
CA MET A 87 0.58 0.86 28.76
C MET A 87 -0.62 1.55 28.11
N LEU A 88 -1.38 2.33 28.88
CA LEU A 88 -2.54 3.07 28.40
C LEU A 88 -2.10 4.28 27.54
N LYS A 89 -2.52 4.32 26.27
CA LYS A 89 -2.59 5.55 25.49
C LYS A 89 -3.79 6.36 25.96
N ARG A 90 -3.56 7.50 26.61
CA ARG A 90 -4.64 8.34 27.14
C ARG A 90 -5.41 9.03 26.02
N ARG A 91 -6.65 9.43 26.31
CA ARG A 91 -7.42 10.29 25.41
C ARG A 91 -6.72 11.64 25.31
N ILE A 92 -6.54 12.10 24.07
CA ILE A 92 -6.01 13.45 23.81
C ILE A 92 -7.15 14.44 23.97
N MET A 93 -6.94 15.45 24.80
CA MET A 93 -7.92 16.52 25.07
C MET A 93 -7.53 17.79 24.31
N PRO A 94 -8.46 18.73 24.08
CA PRO A 94 -8.14 20.03 23.48
C PRO A 94 -6.97 20.75 24.16
N GLU A 95 -6.82 20.59 25.48
CA GLU A 95 -5.76 21.17 26.28
C GLU A 95 -4.37 20.56 26.02
N ASP A 96 -4.29 19.44 25.30
CA ASP A 96 -3.06 18.85 24.81
C ASP A 96 -2.68 19.34 23.40
N ILE A 97 -3.62 20.00 22.69
CA ILE A 97 -3.52 20.32 21.27
C ILE A 97 -2.90 21.69 21.03
N ILE A 98 -1.89 21.71 20.18
CA ILE A 98 -1.29 22.92 19.61
C ILE A 98 -1.79 23.09 18.17
N ILE A 99 -2.43 24.21 17.89
CA ILE A 99 -2.90 24.60 16.56
C ILE A 99 -1.84 25.47 15.88
N ASN A 100 -1.59 25.23 14.59
CA ASN A 100 -0.76 26.09 13.75
C ASN A 100 -1.57 26.59 12.54
N CYS A 101 -1.62 27.91 12.36
CA CYS A 101 -2.31 28.57 11.26
C CYS A 101 -1.63 29.91 10.92
N SER A 102 -1.94 30.55 9.80
CA SER A 102 -1.44 31.89 9.51
C SER A 102 -2.12 32.94 10.40
N LYS A 103 -1.52 34.12 10.55
CA LYS A 103 -2.04 35.18 11.44
C LYS A 103 -3.37 35.77 10.96
N ASP A 104 -3.59 35.75 9.66
CA ASP A 104 -4.75 36.23 8.94
C ASP A 104 -5.86 35.17 8.78
N ALA A 105 -5.57 33.91 9.09
CA ALA A 105 -6.56 32.83 9.02
C ALA A 105 -7.52 32.87 10.22
N LYS A 106 -8.77 32.45 9.98
CA LYS A 106 -9.72 32.20 11.06
C LYS A 106 -9.23 31.02 11.90
N VAL A 107 -8.83 31.30 13.15
CA VAL A 107 -8.42 30.29 14.12
C VAL A 107 -9.59 29.33 14.41
N PRO A 108 -9.40 28.01 14.37
CA PRO A 108 -10.45 27.05 14.70
C PRO A 108 -10.85 27.14 16.17
N SER A 109 -12.15 27.18 16.46
CA SER A 109 -12.64 27.19 17.84
C SER A 109 -12.51 25.81 18.50
N PRO A 110 -12.10 25.73 19.78
CA PRO A 110 -12.15 24.49 20.54
C PRO A 110 -13.59 24.05 20.79
N PRO A 111 -13.80 22.77 21.16
CA PRO A 111 -15.09 22.31 21.66
C PRO A 111 -15.60 23.19 22.83
N PRO A 112 -16.93 23.38 22.99
CA PRO A 112 -17.48 24.20 24.06
C PRO A 112 -16.95 23.77 25.44
N GLY A 113 -16.54 24.74 26.26
CA GLY A 113 -15.98 24.50 27.59
C GLY A 113 -14.50 24.12 27.62
N HIS A 114 -13.85 24.02 26.46
CA HIS A 114 -12.44 23.67 26.33
C HIS A 114 -11.59 24.81 25.77
N LYS A 115 -10.27 24.67 25.91
CA LYS A 115 -9.28 25.55 25.27
C LYS A 115 -8.18 24.76 24.60
N TRP A 116 -7.61 25.32 23.53
CA TRP A 116 -6.38 24.79 22.97
C TRP A 116 -5.21 25.00 23.94
N LYS A 117 -4.23 24.09 23.89
CA LYS A 117 -2.96 24.27 24.61
C LYS A 117 -2.27 25.55 24.18
N GLU A 118 -2.23 25.76 22.87
CA GLU A 118 -1.55 26.87 22.23
C GLU A 118 -2.08 27.05 20.80
N VAL A 119 -2.17 28.30 20.34
CA VAL A 119 -2.34 28.65 18.93
C VAL A 119 -1.09 29.40 18.51
N ARG A 120 -0.40 28.92 17.48
CA ARG A 120 0.81 29.54 16.94
C ARG A 120 0.74 29.77 15.44
N HIS A 121 1.70 30.55 14.96
CA HIS A 121 1.80 30.98 13.57
C HIS A 121 3.22 30.76 13.04
N ASP A 122 3.65 29.50 13.03
CA ASP A 122 4.98 29.09 12.56
C ASP A 122 4.90 28.64 11.08
N ASN A 123 5.43 29.49 10.20
CA ASN A 123 5.50 29.23 8.75
C ASN A 123 6.73 28.41 8.33
N LYS A 124 7.62 28.03 9.27
CA LYS A 124 8.78 27.18 8.99
C LYS A 124 8.45 25.69 9.05
N VAL A 125 7.28 25.34 9.58
CA VAL A 125 6.81 23.97 9.74
C VAL A 125 5.68 23.63 8.77
N THR A 126 5.34 22.34 8.67
CA THR A 126 4.34 21.82 7.70
C THR A 126 3.16 21.13 8.36
N TRP A 127 3.09 21.12 9.69
CA TRP A 127 2.00 20.53 10.45
C TRP A 127 0.92 21.57 10.78
N LEU A 128 -0.32 21.10 10.84
CA LEU A 128 -1.51 21.91 11.17
C LEU A 128 -1.86 21.80 12.66
N VAL A 129 -1.72 20.59 13.21
CA VAL A 129 -2.02 20.27 14.61
C VAL A 129 -0.91 19.41 15.17
N SER A 130 -0.53 19.61 16.43
CA SER A 130 0.40 18.73 17.12
C SER A 130 0.02 18.50 18.60
N TRP A 131 0.50 17.40 19.15
CA TRP A 131 0.37 17.06 20.58
C TRP A 131 1.47 16.11 21.03
N THR A 132 1.72 16.03 22.33
CA THR A 132 2.68 15.09 22.92
C THR A 132 1.97 13.82 23.38
N GLU A 133 2.39 12.65 22.87
CA GLU A 133 1.83 11.37 23.33
C GLU A 133 2.51 10.86 24.61
N ASN A 134 1.76 10.11 25.44
CA ASN A 134 2.16 9.79 26.82
C ASN A 134 3.04 8.52 26.98
N ILE A 135 3.26 7.75 25.93
CA ILE A 135 4.04 6.50 25.97
C ILE A 135 5.53 6.79 25.83
N GLN A 136 5.94 7.54 24.80
CA GLN A 136 7.34 7.89 24.56
C GLN A 136 7.64 9.38 24.76
N GLY A 137 6.64 10.22 25.01
CA GLY A 137 6.82 11.68 25.09
C GLY A 137 7.09 12.32 23.72
N SER A 138 6.87 11.58 22.63
CA SER A 138 7.10 12.08 21.28
C SER A 138 5.97 13.01 20.83
N ILE A 139 6.29 13.96 19.94
CA ILE A 139 5.29 14.83 19.33
C ILE A 139 4.65 14.10 18.14
N LYS A 140 3.33 14.11 18.08
CA LYS A 140 2.52 13.64 16.95
C LYS A 140 1.94 14.83 16.21
N TYR A 141 1.69 14.64 14.91
CA TYR A 141 1.30 15.71 14.01
C TYR A 141 0.13 15.28 13.11
N ILE A 142 -0.76 16.23 12.84
CA ILE A 142 -1.64 16.19 11.67
C ILE A 142 -1.00 17.05 10.58
N MET A 143 -0.79 16.44 9.42
CA MET A 143 -0.18 17.06 8.24
C MET A 143 -1.09 16.85 7.02
N LEU A 144 -0.77 17.56 5.94
CA LEU A 144 -1.44 17.36 4.65
C LEU A 144 -1.26 15.94 4.10
N ASN A 145 -2.24 15.54 3.30
CA ASN A 145 -2.26 14.28 2.58
C ASN A 145 -1.06 14.19 1.62
N PRO A 146 -0.52 12.98 1.34
CA PRO A 146 0.58 12.81 0.39
C PRO A 146 0.35 13.37 -1.02
N SER A 147 -0.90 13.56 -1.46
CA SER A 147 -1.24 14.18 -2.75
C SER A 147 -1.07 15.71 -2.78
N SER A 148 -0.85 16.35 -1.62
CA SER A 148 -0.73 17.80 -1.52
C SER A 148 0.57 18.31 -2.13
N ARG A 149 0.55 19.56 -2.62
CA ARG A 149 1.71 20.21 -3.26
C ARG A 149 2.98 20.09 -2.41
N ILE A 150 2.91 20.49 -1.13
CA ILE A 150 4.06 20.53 -0.23
C ILE A 150 4.67 19.13 0.04
N LYS A 151 3.84 18.08 0.01
CA LYS A 151 4.31 16.70 0.17
C LYS A 151 4.88 16.16 -1.14
N GLY A 152 4.20 16.41 -2.25
CA GLY A 152 4.64 16.02 -3.60
C GLY A 152 5.98 16.63 -3.97
N GLU A 153 6.15 17.94 -3.77
CA GLU A 153 7.39 18.65 -4.11
C GLU A 153 8.59 18.13 -3.30
N LYS A 154 8.41 17.91 -1.98
CA LYS A 154 9.45 17.31 -1.15
C LYS A 154 9.77 15.87 -1.58
N ASP A 155 8.77 15.10 -1.99
CA ASP A 155 8.97 13.73 -2.50
C ASP A 155 9.74 13.74 -3.83
N TRP A 156 9.44 14.68 -4.72
CA TRP A 156 10.19 14.92 -5.96
C TRP A 156 11.64 15.34 -5.68
N GLN A 157 11.87 16.35 -4.83
CA GLN A 157 13.21 16.82 -4.45
C GLN A 157 14.07 15.71 -3.82
N LYS A 158 13.46 14.82 -3.03
CA LYS A 158 14.11 13.62 -2.49
C LYS A 158 14.68 12.75 -3.62
N TYR A 159 13.91 12.50 -4.67
CA TYR A 159 14.39 11.71 -5.82
C TYR A 159 15.41 12.47 -6.68
N GLU A 160 15.25 13.78 -6.90
CA GLU A 160 16.27 14.60 -7.58
C GLU A 160 17.60 14.63 -6.83
N THR A 161 17.55 14.62 -5.50
CA THR A 161 18.77 14.50 -4.67
C THR A 161 19.43 13.13 -4.86
N ALA A 162 18.65 12.05 -4.93
CA ALA A 162 19.18 10.72 -5.23
C ALA A 162 19.77 10.62 -6.65
N ARG A 163 19.20 11.32 -7.65
CA ARG A 163 19.76 11.40 -9.01
C ARG A 163 21.07 12.18 -9.06
N ARG A 164 21.17 13.30 -8.34
CA ARG A 164 22.44 14.03 -8.20
C ARG A 164 23.52 13.16 -7.56
N LEU A 165 23.15 12.37 -6.56
CA LEU A 165 24.06 11.38 -5.97
C LEU A 165 24.53 10.35 -7.01
N LYS A 166 23.67 9.85 -7.91
CA LYS A 166 24.06 8.93 -9.00
C LYS A 166 25.23 9.48 -9.83
N LYS A 167 25.27 10.78 -10.12
CA LYS A 167 26.33 11.40 -10.94
C LYS A 167 27.70 11.41 -10.26
N CYS A 168 27.74 11.49 -8.92
CA CYS A 168 28.98 11.49 -8.16
C CYS A 168 29.20 10.19 -7.39
N VAL A 169 28.32 9.20 -7.54
CA VAL A 169 28.37 7.95 -6.77
C VAL A 169 29.63 7.18 -7.06
N ASP A 170 30.18 7.26 -8.28
CA ASP A 170 31.41 6.57 -8.64
C ASP A 170 32.64 7.24 -8.02
N LYS A 171 32.63 8.56 -7.86
CA LYS A 171 33.63 9.30 -7.07
C LYS A 171 33.56 8.93 -5.59
N ILE A 172 32.36 8.91 -5.01
CA ILE A 172 32.13 8.50 -3.61
C ILE A 172 32.51 7.04 -3.43
N ARG A 173 32.13 6.17 -4.37
CA ARG A 173 32.56 4.77 -4.45
C ARG A 173 34.06 4.72 -4.39
N ASN A 174 34.76 5.31 -5.35
CA ASN A 174 36.22 5.26 -5.43
C ASN A 174 36.88 5.73 -4.12
N GLN A 175 36.36 6.78 -3.48
CA GLN A 175 36.83 7.23 -2.16
C GLN A 175 36.67 6.16 -1.07
N TYR A 176 35.49 5.54 -0.95
CA TYR A 176 35.31 4.46 0.02
C TYR A 176 35.85 3.09 -0.48
N ARG A 177 36.27 2.98 -1.76
CA ARG A 177 37.03 1.85 -2.32
C ARG A 177 38.49 1.91 -1.90
N GLU A 178 39.04 3.09 -1.74
CA GLU A 178 40.34 3.26 -1.07
C GLU A 178 40.23 2.85 0.40
N ASP A 179 39.05 3.02 1.01
CA ASP A 179 38.70 2.47 2.33
C ASP A 179 38.35 0.96 2.31
N TRP A 180 38.32 0.27 1.15
CA TRP A 180 37.86 -1.13 0.97
C TRP A 180 38.87 -2.26 1.31
N LYS A 181 39.65 -2.14 2.39
CA LYS A 181 40.25 -3.33 3.01
C LYS A 181 39.22 -4.19 3.79
N SER A 182 37.92 -4.13 3.43
CA SER A 182 36.79 -4.69 4.20
C SER A 182 35.98 -5.75 3.41
N LYS A 183 35.40 -6.74 4.13
CA LYS A 183 34.94 -8.06 3.63
C LYS A 183 33.41 -8.22 3.34
N GLU A 184 32.60 -7.16 3.16
CA GLU A 184 31.13 -7.29 3.25
C GLU A 184 30.30 -7.37 1.93
N MET A 185 29.36 -8.33 1.86
CA MET A 185 28.54 -8.75 0.70
C MET A 185 27.42 -7.76 0.26
N LYS A 186 26.98 -6.87 1.16
CA LYS A 186 25.83 -5.95 0.96
C LYS A 186 26.05 -4.92 -0.16
N VAL A 187 27.30 -4.60 -0.48
CA VAL A 187 27.66 -3.62 -1.51
C VAL A 187 27.40 -4.15 -2.92
N ARG A 188 27.53 -5.47 -3.13
CA ARG A 188 27.34 -6.12 -4.45
C ARG A 188 25.87 -6.25 -4.86
N GLN A 189 24.95 -6.33 -3.90
CA GLN A 189 23.53 -6.56 -4.18
C GLN A 189 22.78 -5.30 -4.66
N ARG A 190 23.28 -4.09 -4.36
CA ARG A 190 22.67 -2.80 -4.73
C ARG A 190 22.77 -2.48 -6.25
N ALA A 191 23.79 -2.98 -6.94
CA ALA A 191 23.98 -2.76 -8.38
C ALA A 191 23.09 -3.65 -9.26
N VAL A 192 22.72 -4.83 -8.78
CA VAL A 192 21.88 -5.81 -9.50
C VAL A 192 20.41 -5.40 -9.55
N ALA A 193 19.93 -4.66 -8.54
CA ALA A 193 18.55 -4.14 -8.53
C ALA A 193 18.31 -3.01 -9.54
N LEU A 194 19.34 -2.23 -9.92
CA LEU A 194 19.24 -1.26 -11.02
C LEU A 194 19.23 -1.97 -12.38
N TYR A 195 20.03 -3.03 -12.54
CA TYR A 195 20.11 -3.82 -13.78
C TYR A 195 18.78 -4.55 -14.11
N PHE A 196 18.07 -5.07 -13.11
CA PHE A 196 16.76 -5.69 -13.33
C PHE A 196 15.61 -4.70 -13.57
N ILE A 197 15.79 -3.41 -13.32
CA ILE A 197 14.75 -2.41 -13.64
C ILE A 197 14.88 -1.93 -15.09
N ASP A 198 16.11 -1.95 -15.64
CA ASP A 198 16.42 -1.53 -17.01
C ASP A 198 16.17 -2.65 -18.07
N LYS A 199 16.34 -3.92 -17.69
CA LYS A 199 16.24 -5.07 -18.63
C LYS A 199 14.93 -5.86 -18.60
N VAL A 200 13.90 -5.41 -17.89
CA VAL A 200 12.68 -6.20 -17.69
C VAL A 200 11.54 -5.75 -18.61
N GLY A 201 11.41 -6.52 -19.69
CA GLY A 201 10.29 -6.51 -20.65
C GLY A 201 10.75 -7.12 -21.97
N ALA A 202 10.22 -8.29 -22.32
CA ALA A 202 10.22 -8.73 -23.72
C ALA A 202 8.97 -8.12 -24.39
N ALA A 203 9.12 -7.59 -25.60
CA ALA A 203 8.03 -6.95 -26.34
C ALA A 203 6.80 -7.86 -26.45
N ASP A 204 7.02 -9.17 -26.54
CA ASP A 204 5.99 -10.19 -26.79
C ASP A 204 5.28 -10.73 -25.54
N GLU A 205 5.61 -10.24 -24.33
CA GLU A 205 4.92 -10.69 -23.11
C GLU A 205 3.53 -10.03 -22.93
N ASN A 206 2.56 -10.82 -22.46
CA ASN A 206 1.26 -10.29 -22.08
C ASN A 206 1.32 -9.47 -20.77
N VAL A 207 0.30 -8.64 -20.53
CA VAL A 207 0.26 -7.74 -19.37
C VAL A 207 0.44 -8.46 -18.02
N PRO A 208 -0.19 -9.63 -17.75
CA PRO A 208 0.07 -10.38 -16.51
C PRO A 208 1.54 -10.76 -16.30
N ALA A 209 2.25 -11.25 -17.32
CA ALA A 209 3.68 -11.58 -17.22
C ALA A 209 4.53 -10.34 -16.93
N LYS A 210 4.27 -9.23 -17.62
CA LYS A 210 4.92 -7.93 -17.37
C LYS A 210 4.74 -7.47 -15.92
N ILE A 211 3.56 -7.66 -15.32
CA ILE A 211 3.30 -7.32 -13.92
C ILE A 211 4.09 -8.21 -12.95
N LEU A 212 4.19 -9.52 -13.22
CA LEU A 212 5.01 -10.43 -12.40
C LEU A 212 6.47 -10.01 -12.40
N SER A 213 6.96 -9.69 -13.59
CA SER A 213 8.29 -9.16 -13.85
C SER A 213 8.55 -7.85 -13.08
N TYR A 214 7.61 -6.89 -13.10
CA TYR A 214 7.66 -5.69 -12.27
C TYR A 214 7.69 -6.01 -10.76
N ASN A 215 6.85 -6.94 -10.30
CA ASN A 215 6.78 -7.31 -8.89
C ASN A 215 8.07 -8.00 -8.41
N ARG A 216 8.70 -8.82 -9.24
CA ARG A 216 10.03 -9.42 -8.97
C ARG A 216 11.10 -8.35 -8.82
N ALA A 217 11.12 -7.34 -9.69
CA ALA A 217 12.03 -6.20 -9.56
C ALA A 217 11.80 -5.42 -8.25
N ASN A 218 10.55 -5.12 -7.91
CA ASN A 218 10.22 -4.46 -6.64
C ASN A 218 10.55 -5.35 -5.42
N ARG A 219 10.40 -6.67 -5.54
CA ARG A 219 10.77 -7.64 -4.51
C ARG A 219 12.26 -7.62 -4.22
N ALA A 220 13.11 -7.55 -5.26
CA ALA A 220 14.55 -7.39 -5.08
C ALA A 220 14.88 -6.12 -4.28
N VAL A 221 14.23 -5.00 -4.58
CA VAL A 221 14.39 -3.75 -3.81
C VAL A 221 13.89 -3.91 -2.38
N ALA A 222 12.75 -4.56 -2.16
CA ALA A 222 12.22 -4.80 -0.82
C ALA A 222 13.15 -5.70 0.02
N ILE A 223 13.77 -6.72 -0.57
CA ILE A 223 14.77 -7.58 0.10
C ILE A 223 16.00 -6.75 0.49
N LEU A 224 16.51 -5.92 -0.42
CA LEU A 224 17.64 -5.03 -0.13
C LEU A 224 17.35 -4.05 1.02
N CYS A 225 16.13 -3.53 1.08
CA CYS A 225 15.68 -2.65 2.16
C CYS A 225 15.26 -3.42 3.43
N ASN A 226 15.42 -4.75 3.47
CA ASN A 226 15.00 -5.63 4.56
C ASN A 226 13.51 -5.47 4.95
N HIS A 227 12.64 -5.22 3.97
CA HIS A 227 11.20 -5.10 4.19
C HIS A 227 10.53 -6.48 4.30
N GLN A 228 10.77 -7.15 5.42
CA GLN A 228 10.19 -8.45 5.73
C GLN A 228 8.78 -8.32 6.32
N ARG A 229 7.96 -9.37 6.16
CA ARG A 229 6.70 -9.56 6.87
C ARG A 229 6.53 -11.01 7.28
N ALA A 230 5.79 -11.24 8.36
CA ALA A 230 5.33 -12.58 8.70
C ALA A 230 4.37 -13.09 7.61
N PRO A 231 4.41 -14.39 7.28
CA PRO A 231 3.41 -15.00 6.41
C PRO A 231 1.98 -14.73 6.92
N PRO A 232 1.01 -14.39 6.05
CA PRO A 232 -0.37 -14.22 6.46
C PRO A 232 -0.91 -15.50 7.12
N LYS A 233 -1.67 -15.38 8.21
CA LYS A 233 -2.23 -16.54 8.94
C LYS A 233 -3.10 -17.45 8.07
N THR A 234 -3.75 -16.90 7.05
CA THR A 234 -4.63 -17.62 6.11
C THR A 234 -3.96 -17.91 4.77
N PHE A 235 -2.62 -17.81 4.70
CA PHE A 235 -1.88 -17.94 3.45
C PHE A 235 -2.06 -19.33 2.82
N GLU A 236 -1.78 -20.40 3.58
CA GLU A 236 -1.87 -21.79 3.10
C GLU A 236 -3.27 -22.10 2.54
N LYS A 237 -4.32 -21.79 3.31
CA LYS A 237 -5.71 -21.95 2.86
C LYS A 237 -6.00 -21.16 1.58
N SER A 238 -5.47 -19.94 1.46
CA SER A 238 -5.66 -19.15 0.24
C SER A 238 -4.88 -19.70 -0.96
N MET A 239 -3.72 -20.32 -0.74
CA MET A 239 -2.91 -20.94 -1.80
C MET A 239 -3.55 -22.23 -2.27
N MET A 240 -4.04 -23.07 -1.35
CA MET A 240 -4.83 -24.27 -1.70
C MET A 240 -6.03 -23.91 -2.58
N ASN A 241 -6.81 -22.89 -2.18
CA ASN A 241 -7.96 -22.44 -2.97
C ASN A 241 -7.57 -21.92 -4.36
N LEU A 242 -6.39 -21.33 -4.51
CA LEU A 242 -5.89 -20.85 -5.80
C LEU A 242 -5.41 -22.03 -6.66
N GLN A 243 -4.74 -22.99 -6.05
CA GLN A 243 -4.29 -24.22 -6.72
C GLN A 243 -5.48 -25.03 -7.24
N SER A 244 -6.53 -25.25 -6.44
CA SER A 244 -7.73 -25.94 -6.91
C SER A 244 -8.40 -25.26 -8.10
N LYS A 245 -8.32 -23.92 -8.20
CA LYS A 245 -8.81 -23.18 -9.37
C LYS A 245 -7.92 -23.35 -10.59
N ILE A 246 -6.61 -23.44 -10.40
CA ILE A 246 -5.65 -23.72 -11.47
C ILE A 246 -5.89 -25.13 -12.01
N ASP A 247 -6.04 -26.12 -11.14
CA ASP A 247 -6.27 -27.51 -11.52
C ASP A 247 -7.59 -27.66 -12.30
N ALA A 248 -8.68 -27.10 -11.78
CA ALA A 248 -9.96 -27.08 -12.51
C ALA A 248 -9.88 -26.37 -13.88
N LYS A 249 -9.01 -25.36 -14.02
CA LYS A 249 -8.78 -24.67 -15.29
C LYS A 249 -7.89 -25.50 -16.24
N LYS A 250 -6.95 -26.27 -15.72
CA LYS A 250 -6.16 -27.24 -16.50
C LYS A 250 -7.05 -28.33 -17.09
N ASP A 251 -8.00 -28.84 -16.31
CA ASP A 251 -8.97 -29.83 -16.77
C ASP A 251 -9.85 -29.28 -17.90
N GLN A 252 -10.42 -28.07 -17.71
CA GLN A 252 -11.19 -27.38 -18.75
C GLN A 252 -10.38 -27.17 -20.04
N LEU A 253 -9.10 -26.81 -19.91
CA LEU A 253 -8.21 -26.63 -21.06
C LEU A 253 -7.91 -27.96 -21.76
N ALA A 254 -7.70 -29.04 -21.00
CA ALA A 254 -7.49 -30.38 -21.55
C ALA A 254 -8.68 -30.83 -22.38
N ASP A 255 -9.90 -30.66 -21.87
CA ASP A 255 -11.14 -30.99 -22.60
C ASP A 255 -11.32 -30.10 -23.84
N ALA A 256 -11.11 -28.79 -23.73
CA ALA A 256 -11.18 -27.88 -24.88
C ALA A 256 -10.15 -28.22 -25.97
N ARG A 257 -8.96 -28.71 -25.59
CA ARG A 257 -7.93 -29.20 -26.54
C ARG A 257 -8.35 -30.50 -27.21
N ARG A 258 -9.03 -31.42 -26.50
CA ARG A 258 -9.61 -32.64 -27.09
C ARG A 258 -10.70 -32.30 -28.11
N ASP A 259 -11.61 -31.41 -27.75
CA ASP A 259 -12.65 -30.90 -28.66
C ASP A 259 -12.07 -30.28 -29.93
N LEU A 260 -11.02 -29.45 -29.79
CA LEU A 260 -10.33 -28.85 -30.92
C LEU A 260 -9.65 -29.91 -31.81
N LYS A 261 -9.10 -30.97 -31.21
CA LYS A 261 -8.50 -32.09 -31.96
C LYS A 261 -9.55 -32.85 -32.77
N SER A 262 -10.72 -33.15 -32.18
CA SER A 262 -11.83 -33.79 -32.89
C SER A 262 -12.35 -32.91 -34.02
N ALA A 263 -12.62 -31.63 -33.75
CA ALA A 263 -13.11 -30.71 -34.77
C ALA A 263 -12.14 -30.55 -35.95
N LYS A 264 -10.82 -30.60 -35.69
CA LYS A 264 -9.79 -30.61 -36.76
C LYS A 264 -9.79 -31.90 -37.57
N ALA A 265 -10.08 -33.05 -36.96
CA ALA A 265 -10.22 -34.31 -37.67
C ALA A 265 -11.45 -34.29 -38.58
N ASP A 266 -12.60 -33.85 -38.07
CA ASP A 266 -13.85 -33.74 -38.83
C ASP A 266 -13.71 -32.78 -40.02
N ALA A 267 -13.04 -31.65 -39.82
CA ALA A 267 -12.76 -30.69 -40.88
C ALA A 267 -11.82 -31.23 -41.98
N LYS A 268 -10.97 -32.23 -41.68
CA LYS A 268 -10.13 -32.89 -42.70
C LYS A 268 -10.95 -33.82 -43.59
N VAL A 269 -12.00 -34.45 -43.03
CA VAL A 269 -12.86 -35.39 -43.73
C VAL A 269 -13.89 -34.66 -44.59
N MET A 270 -14.65 -33.71 -44.01
CA MET A 270 -15.77 -33.06 -44.71
C MET A 270 -15.36 -31.86 -45.58
N LYS A 271 -14.25 -31.17 -45.24
CA LYS A 271 -13.68 -30.01 -45.98
C LYS A 271 -14.65 -28.88 -46.34
N ASP A 272 -15.75 -28.75 -45.63
CA ASP A 272 -16.78 -27.75 -45.86
C ASP A 272 -16.57 -26.47 -45.01
N ALA A 273 -17.25 -25.39 -45.39
CA ALA A 273 -17.11 -24.10 -44.71
C ALA A 273 -17.62 -24.12 -43.25
N LYS A 274 -18.57 -25.00 -42.91
CA LYS A 274 -19.18 -25.09 -41.58
C LYS A 274 -18.19 -25.72 -40.60
N THR A 275 -17.50 -26.81 -40.99
CA THR A 275 -16.48 -27.45 -40.13
C THR A 275 -15.26 -26.53 -39.88
N LYS A 276 -14.82 -25.74 -40.87
CA LYS A 276 -13.78 -24.71 -40.66
C LYS A 276 -14.17 -23.68 -39.60
N LYS A 277 -15.42 -23.20 -39.61
CA LYS A 277 -15.93 -22.23 -38.63
C LYS A 277 -15.98 -22.82 -37.20
N VAL A 278 -16.30 -24.10 -37.06
CA VAL A 278 -16.28 -24.81 -35.77
C VAL A 278 -14.86 -24.92 -35.22
N VAL A 279 -13.88 -25.27 -36.06
CA VAL A 279 -12.46 -25.31 -35.67
C VAL A 279 -11.97 -23.95 -35.19
N GLU A 280 -12.33 -22.87 -35.89
CA GLU A 280 -11.97 -21.51 -35.48
C GLU A 280 -12.55 -21.15 -34.10
N SER A 281 -13.83 -21.46 -33.87
CA SER A 281 -14.50 -21.21 -32.59
C SER A 281 -13.83 -21.99 -31.44
N LYS A 282 -13.55 -23.29 -31.63
CA LYS A 282 -12.87 -24.12 -30.63
C LYS A 282 -11.42 -23.65 -30.40
N LYS A 283 -10.73 -23.17 -31.43
CA LYS A 283 -9.38 -22.58 -31.31
C LYS A 283 -9.41 -21.32 -30.44
N LYS A 284 -10.37 -20.41 -30.66
CA LYS A 284 -10.57 -19.22 -29.81
C LYS A 284 -10.90 -19.58 -28.37
N ALA A 285 -11.69 -20.64 -28.14
CA ALA A 285 -12.00 -21.13 -26.81
C ALA A 285 -10.75 -21.64 -26.06
N VAL A 286 -9.89 -22.42 -26.73
CA VAL A 286 -8.60 -22.88 -26.19
C VAL A 286 -7.71 -21.69 -25.83
N GLN A 287 -7.53 -20.72 -26.74
CA GLN A 287 -6.72 -19.53 -26.49
C GLN A 287 -7.21 -18.76 -25.25
N ARG A 288 -8.52 -18.56 -25.12
CA ARG A 288 -9.10 -17.87 -23.95
C ARG A 288 -8.84 -18.63 -22.65
N LEU A 289 -8.91 -19.97 -22.67
CA LEU A 289 -8.62 -20.79 -21.48
C LEU A 289 -7.12 -20.78 -21.13
N GLU A 290 -6.24 -20.78 -22.13
CA GLU A 290 -4.78 -20.65 -21.94
C GLU A 290 -4.43 -19.31 -21.28
N GLU A 291 -5.01 -18.20 -21.75
CA GLU A 291 -4.81 -16.87 -21.15
C GLU A 291 -5.33 -16.81 -19.69
N GLN A 292 -6.48 -17.41 -19.42
CA GLN A 292 -7.05 -17.47 -18.07
C GLN A 292 -6.18 -18.30 -17.12
N LEU A 293 -5.70 -19.46 -17.58
CA LEU A 293 -4.82 -20.32 -16.81
C LEU A 293 -3.50 -19.63 -16.50
N MET A 294 -2.86 -19.04 -17.52
CA MET A 294 -1.61 -18.30 -17.35
C MET A 294 -1.75 -17.17 -16.33
N LYS A 295 -2.86 -16.44 -16.35
CA LYS A 295 -3.14 -15.38 -15.34
C LYS A 295 -3.21 -15.93 -13.91
N LEU A 296 -3.83 -17.09 -13.71
CA LEU A 296 -3.92 -17.72 -12.39
C LEU A 296 -2.57 -18.24 -11.91
N GLU A 297 -1.80 -18.87 -12.80
CA GLU A 297 -0.46 -19.37 -12.50
C GLU A 297 0.49 -18.23 -12.13
N VAL A 298 0.49 -17.14 -12.91
CA VAL A 298 1.23 -15.91 -12.58
C VAL A 298 0.84 -15.35 -11.20
N GLN A 299 -0.47 -15.33 -10.89
CA GLN A 299 -0.95 -14.87 -9.59
C GLN A 299 -0.50 -15.77 -8.44
N ALA A 300 -0.43 -17.09 -8.66
CA ALA A 300 0.07 -18.03 -7.67
C ALA A 300 1.56 -17.82 -7.40
N THR A 301 2.36 -17.71 -8.46
CA THR A 301 3.80 -17.42 -8.37
C THR A 301 4.06 -16.10 -7.64
N ASP A 302 3.36 -15.02 -8.01
CA ASP A 302 3.52 -13.71 -7.37
C ASP A 302 3.18 -13.74 -5.86
N ARG A 303 2.16 -14.51 -5.46
CA ARG A 303 1.79 -14.67 -4.05
C ARG A 303 2.83 -15.46 -3.27
N GLU A 304 3.33 -16.54 -3.84
CA GLU A 304 4.32 -17.41 -3.19
C GLU A 304 5.65 -16.69 -3.01
N GLU A 305 6.17 -16.06 -4.07
CA GLU A 305 7.42 -15.30 -4.00
C GLU A 305 7.36 -14.15 -2.97
N ASN A 306 6.19 -13.54 -2.81
CA ASN A 306 5.98 -12.42 -1.88
C ASN A 306 5.43 -12.84 -0.50
N LYS A 307 5.40 -14.13 -0.16
CA LYS A 307 4.84 -14.65 1.11
C LYS A 307 5.39 -13.89 2.33
N GLN A 308 6.70 -13.68 2.37
CA GLN A 308 7.43 -13.06 3.49
C GLN A 308 7.96 -11.64 3.20
N ILE A 309 7.65 -11.05 2.04
CA ILE A 309 8.20 -9.76 1.62
C ILE A 309 7.11 -8.70 1.52
N ALA A 310 7.37 -7.52 2.08
CA ALA A 310 6.47 -6.37 2.07
C ALA A 310 6.86 -5.36 0.97
N LEU A 311 6.17 -5.44 -0.17
CA LEU A 311 6.43 -4.60 -1.36
C LEU A 311 5.94 -3.16 -1.25
N GLY A 312 5.06 -2.85 -0.30
CA GLY A 312 4.39 -1.54 -0.22
C GLY A 312 5.33 -0.39 0.11
N THR A 313 6.24 -0.61 1.07
CA THR A 313 7.15 0.44 1.54
C THR A 313 8.19 0.82 0.48
N SER A 314 8.81 -0.17 -0.18
CA SER A 314 9.74 0.06 -1.30
C SER A 314 9.06 0.85 -2.42
N LYS A 315 7.88 0.38 -2.84
CA LYS A 315 7.09 0.99 -3.91
C LYS A 315 6.68 2.43 -3.65
N LEU A 316 6.36 2.78 -2.39
CA LEU A 316 5.82 4.09 -2.06
C LEU A 316 6.88 5.14 -1.73
N ASN A 317 8.05 4.71 -1.24
CA ASN A 317 9.00 5.63 -0.61
C ASN A 317 10.42 5.55 -1.16
N TYR A 318 10.80 4.44 -1.79
CA TYR A 318 12.18 4.15 -2.19
C TYR A 318 12.37 3.95 -3.70
N LEU A 319 11.28 3.80 -4.46
CA LEU A 319 11.29 3.80 -5.92
C LEU A 319 10.82 5.16 -6.42
N ASP A 320 11.58 5.78 -7.33
CA ASP A 320 11.13 6.98 -8.03
C ASP A 320 9.92 6.59 -8.90
N PRO A 321 8.73 7.17 -8.67
CA PRO A 321 7.53 6.79 -9.40
C PRO A 321 7.65 7.02 -10.91
N ARG A 322 8.55 7.90 -11.36
CA ARG A 322 8.79 8.17 -12.79
C ARG A 322 9.36 6.96 -13.52
N ILE A 323 10.19 6.15 -12.86
CA ILE A 323 10.67 4.86 -13.40
C ILE A 323 9.48 3.96 -13.73
N THR A 324 8.54 3.85 -12.80
CA THR A 324 7.34 3.04 -12.98
C THR A 324 6.43 3.59 -14.08
N VAL A 325 6.26 4.91 -14.14
CA VAL A 325 5.44 5.57 -15.18
C VAL A 325 6.03 5.35 -16.57
N ALA A 326 7.34 5.57 -16.73
CA ALA A 326 8.06 5.36 -17.99
C ALA A 326 7.93 3.91 -18.47
N TRP A 327 8.15 2.95 -17.55
CA TRP A 327 7.95 1.53 -17.84
C TRP A 327 6.51 1.19 -18.26
N CYS A 328 5.50 1.78 -17.59
CA CYS A 328 4.10 1.58 -17.94
C CYS A 328 3.79 2.10 -19.35
N LYS A 329 4.27 3.30 -19.69
CA LYS A 329 4.11 3.90 -21.03
C LYS A 329 4.80 3.04 -22.10
N LYS A 330 6.09 2.74 -21.89
CA LYS A 330 6.94 1.96 -22.81
C LYS A 330 6.37 0.58 -23.18
N TRP A 331 5.73 -0.09 -22.23
CA TRP A 331 5.21 -1.45 -22.43
C TRP A 331 3.68 -1.55 -22.55
N GLY A 332 2.98 -0.41 -22.63
CA GLY A 332 1.52 -0.36 -22.73
C GLY A 332 0.81 -1.00 -21.53
N VAL A 333 1.42 -0.98 -20.34
CA VAL A 333 0.82 -1.52 -19.11
C VAL A 333 -0.01 -0.42 -18.45
N PRO A 334 -1.33 -0.59 -18.25
CA PRO A 334 -2.15 0.44 -17.64
C PRO A 334 -1.70 0.75 -16.21
N ILE A 335 -1.46 2.03 -15.90
CA ILE A 335 -0.88 2.47 -14.62
C ILE A 335 -1.73 2.04 -13.43
N GLU A 336 -3.05 1.87 -13.60
CA GLU A 336 -3.96 1.40 -12.57
C GLU A 336 -3.77 -0.08 -12.17
N LYS A 337 -3.07 -0.87 -13.00
CA LYS A 337 -2.64 -2.23 -12.64
C LYS A 337 -1.46 -2.21 -11.68
N ILE A 338 -0.66 -1.16 -11.70
CA ILE A 338 0.49 -0.99 -10.82
C ILE A 338 0.09 -0.16 -9.60
N TYR A 339 -0.42 1.06 -9.78
CA TYR A 339 -0.81 1.95 -8.70
C TYR A 339 -2.32 1.95 -8.48
N ASN A 340 -2.75 1.73 -7.23
CA ASN A 340 -4.16 1.90 -6.85
C ASN A 340 -4.56 3.39 -6.84
N LYS A 341 -5.85 3.69 -6.61
CA LYS A 341 -6.38 5.07 -6.66
C LYS A 341 -5.58 6.06 -5.80
N THR A 342 -5.35 5.75 -4.53
CA THR A 342 -4.62 6.62 -3.59
C THR A 342 -3.14 6.77 -3.96
N GLN A 343 -2.53 5.73 -4.53
CA GLN A 343 -1.16 5.80 -5.02
C GLN A 343 -1.04 6.70 -6.26
N ARG A 344 -2.03 6.65 -7.17
CA ARG A 344 -2.09 7.56 -8.32
C ARG A 344 -2.33 9.01 -7.90
N GLU A 345 -3.16 9.24 -6.88
CA GLU A 345 -3.34 10.58 -6.28
C GLU A 345 -2.03 11.11 -5.69
N LYS A 346 -1.25 10.26 -4.97
CA LYS A 346 0.07 10.64 -4.44
C LYS A 346 1.07 10.98 -5.55
N PHE A 347 1.11 10.16 -6.59
CA PHE A 347 2.10 10.26 -7.67
C PHE A 347 1.57 10.96 -8.92
N ALA A 348 0.53 11.79 -8.78
CA ALA A 348 -0.06 12.52 -9.90
C ALA A 348 0.98 13.36 -10.64
N TRP A 349 1.88 14.01 -9.89
CA TRP A 349 2.99 14.79 -10.44
C TRP A 349 3.88 13.95 -11.37
N ALA A 350 4.20 12.70 -11.01
CA ALA A 350 5.05 11.83 -11.80
C ALA A 350 4.31 11.26 -13.02
N ILE A 351 3.02 10.95 -12.88
CA ILE A 351 2.20 10.40 -13.96
C ILE A 351 2.05 11.42 -15.10
N ASP A 352 1.86 12.69 -14.76
CA ASP A 352 1.65 13.77 -15.72
C ASP A 352 2.95 14.18 -16.44
N MET A 353 4.05 14.31 -15.70
CA MET A 353 5.28 14.93 -16.22
C MET A 353 6.29 13.98 -16.90
N THR A 354 6.06 12.67 -16.89
CA THR A 354 7.11 11.68 -17.22
C THR A 354 6.82 10.97 -18.52
N ASP A 355 7.77 11.01 -19.45
CA ASP A 355 7.70 10.29 -20.72
C ASP A 355 8.28 8.87 -20.65
N GLU A 356 8.09 8.09 -21.71
CA GLU A 356 8.46 6.67 -21.75
C GLU A 356 9.97 6.41 -21.78
N ASP A 357 10.74 7.43 -22.14
CA ASP A 357 12.20 7.46 -22.26
C ASP A 357 12.90 7.97 -20.99
N TYR A 358 12.15 8.24 -19.91
CA TYR A 358 12.73 8.74 -18.67
C TYR A 358 13.78 7.78 -18.07
N GLU A 359 14.97 8.33 -17.79
CA GLU A 359 16.05 7.67 -17.07
C GLU A 359 16.34 8.35 -15.72
N PHE A 360 16.33 7.54 -14.65
CA PHE A 360 16.71 7.94 -13.30
C PHE A 360 18.23 8.05 -13.17
#